data_AF-A0A258E703-F1
#
_entry.id   AF-A0A258E703-F1
#
_cell.length_a   1.000
_cell.length_b   1.000
_cell.length_c   1.000
_cell.angle_alpha   90.00
_cell.angle_beta   90.00
_cell.angle_gamma   90.00
#
_symmetry.space_group_name_H-M   'P 1'
#
loop_
_entity.id
_entity.type
_entity.pdbx_description
1 polymer ?
#
loop_
_entity_poly.entity_id
_entity_poly.type
_entity_poly.pdbx_seq_one_letter_code
_entity_poly.pdbx_strand_id
1 'polypeptide(L)'
;DISDSKVIGNTFQKNTVGIYMEGSSRIDFKDNNFKENGWALKLMASCDQNLFQANNFAGNTFDISTNGNTVLNELKDNYWDKYEGYDLNKDKIGDVPYRPINLYSVIVEKIPASVMLWRSFMVTLLDRMEKILPTMTPDEMIDHSPKMRPYDFG
;
A
#
# COMPACT_ATOMS: atom_id res chain seq x y z
N ASP A 1 -10.31 7.07 -18.10
CA ASP A 1 -9.04 7.78 -17.96
C ASP A 1 -9.26 9.04 -17.14
N ILE A 2 -8.55 9.16 -16.03
CA ILE A 2 -8.59 10.30 -15.10
C ILE A 2 -7.15 10.75 -14.91
N SER A 3 -6.88 12.04 -15.11
CA SER A 3 -5.53 12.58 -14.99
C SER A 3 -5.47 13.92 -14.28
N ASP A 4 -4.25 14.30 -13.86
CA ASP A 4 -3.92 15.64 -13.34
C ASP A 4 -4.84 16.09 -12.20
N SER A 5 -5.12 15.16 -11.28
CA SER A 5 -6.10 15.32 -10.22
C SER A 5 -5.47 15.26 -8.83
N LYS A 6 -6.23 15.67 -7.82
CA LYS A 6 -5.79 15.70 -6.42
C LYS A 6 -6.82 15.04 -5.52
N VAL A 7 -6.36 14.16 -4.64
CA VAL A 7 -7.15 13.51 -3.59
C VAL A 7 -6.47 13.83 -2.28
N ILE A 8 -6.94 14.87 -1.58
CA ILE A 8 -6.23 15.45 -0.42
C ILE A 8 -7.14 15.54 0.80
N GLY A 9 -6.63 15.15 1.97
CA GLY A 9 -7.31 15.37 3.25
C GLY A 9 -8.55 14.50 3.49
N ASN A 10 -8.66 13.35 2.82
CA ASN A 10 -9.84 12.48 2.91
C ASN A 10 -9.66 11.37 3.95
N THR A 11 -10.78 10.85 4.46
CA THR A 11 -10.78 9.64 5.30
C THR A 11 -11.58 8.53 4.62
N PHE A 12 -10.91 7.45 4.25
CA PHE A 12 -11.49 6.22 3.72
C PHE A 12 -11.52 5.19 4.84
N GLN A 13 -12.70 4.96 5.43
CA GLN A 13 -12.82 4.10 6.60
C GLN A 13 -13.82 2.95 6.40
N LYS A 14 -13.42 1.73 6.80
CA LYS A 14 -14.29 0.54 6.86
C LYS A 14 -14.95 0.17 5.52
N ASN A 15 -14.26 0.42 4.41
CA ASN A 15 -14.72 0.00 3.08
C ASN A 15 -14.19 -1.39 2.75
N THR A 16 -14.89 -2.10 1.85
CA THR A 16 -14.31 -3.28 1.21
C THR A 16 -13.06 -2.89 0.43
N VAL A 17 -13.14 -1.81 -0.37
CA VAL A 17 -12.00 -1.19 -1.06
C VAL A 17 -12.08 0.31 -0.81
N GLY A 18 -11.00 0.92 -0.29
CA GLY A 18 -10.94 2.36 -0.03
C GLY A 18 -10.95 3.16 -1.34
N ILE A 19 -10.00 2.88 -2.22
CA ILE A 19 -9.97 3.43 -3.59
C ILE A 19 -9.64 2.31 -4.57
N TYR A 20 -10.44 2.22 -5.63
CA TYR A 20 -10.18 1.39 -6.80
C TYR A 20 -9.71 2.29 -7.95
N MET A 21 -8.55 2.01 -8.52
CA MET A 21 -7.91 2.81 -9.56
C MET A 21 -7.65 1.99 -10.81
N GLU A 22 -8.20 2.44 -11.94
CA GLU A 22 -8.00 1.84 -13.26
C GLU A 22 -7.87 2.95 -14.31
N GLY A 23 -6.77 2.96 -15.07
CA GLY A 23 -6.49 3.98 -16.09
C GLY A 23 -6.41 5.39 -15.50
N SER A 24 -5.53 5.57 -14.51
CA SER A 24 -5.31 6.87 -13.86
C SER A 24 -3.86 7.32 -13.99
N SER A 25 -3.65 8.63 -14.20
CA SER A 25 -2.33 9.20 -14.48
C SER A 25 -2.10 10.52 -13.74
N ARG A 26 -0.93 10.72 -13.13
CA ARG A 26 -0.56 12.02 -12.50
C ARG A 26 -1.56 12.51 -11.44
N ILE A 27 -2.06 11.60 -10.61
CA ILE A 27 -2.89 11.96 -9.45
C ILE A 27 -2.02 12.10 -8.20
N ASP A 28 -2.23 13.18 -7.45
CA ASP A 28 -1.59 13.44 -6.16
C ASP A 28 -2.52 13.04 -5.01
N PHE A 29 -2.15 11.98 -4.29
CA PHE A 29 -2.82 11.48 -3.10
C PHE A 29 -2.04 11.91 -1.87
N LYS A 30 -2.56 12.92 -1.17
CA LYS A 30 -1.85 13.53 -0.05
C LYS A 30 -2.69 13.69 1.20
N ASP A 31 -2.09 13.50 2.38
CA ASP A 31 -2.72 13.78 3.67
C ASP A 31 -4.04 13.00 3.88
N ASN A 32 -4.17 11.79 3.30
CA ASN A 32 -5.37 10.97 3.45
C ASN A 32 -5.20 9.92 4.56
N ASN A 33 -6.32 9.54 5.18
CA ASN A 33 -6.43 8.47 6.16
C ASN A 33 -7.13 7.24 5.54
N PHE A 34 -6.41 6.13 5.40
CA PHE A 34 -6.97 4.84 5.03
C PHE A 34 -7.06 3.93 6.25
N LYS A 35 -8.27 3.81 6.81
CA LYS A 35 -8.51 3.16 8.10
C LYS A 35 -9.41 1.93 8.01
N GLU A 36 -8.93 0.78 8.49
CA GLU A 36 -9.76 -0.43 8.67
C GLU A 36 -10.46 -0.90 7.37
N ASN A 37 -9.87 -0.69 6.20
CA ASN A 37 -10.43 -1.17 4.94
C ASN A 37 -10.03 -2.63 4.66
N GLY A 38 -10.76 -3.30 3.77
CA GLY A 38 -10.31 -4.56 3.18
C GLY A 38 -9.05 -4.32 2.36
N TRP A 39 -9.16 -3.56 1.28
CA TRP A 39 -8.02 -2.98 0.56
C TRP A 39 -8.03 -1.48 0.80
N ALA A 40 -6.90 -0.87 1.18
CA ALA A 40 -6.83 0.60 1.15
C ALA A 40 -6.84 1.08 -0.30
N LEU A 41 -5.95 0.51 -1.12
CA LEU A 41 -5.84 0.81 -2.55
C LEU A 41 -5.84 -0.49 -3.37
N LYS A 42 -6.69 -0.54 -4.40
CA LYS A 42 -6.58 -1.49 -5.51
C LYS A 42 -6.11 -0.73 -6.74
N LEU A 43 -4.83 -0.89 -7.08
CA LEU A 43 -4.15 -0.13 -8.14
C LEU A 43 -3.90 -1.04 -9.34
N MET A 44 -4.67 -0.86 -10.41
CA MET A 44 -4.47 -1.66 -11.63
C MET A 44 -3.19 -1.21 -12.36
N ALA A 45 -2.51 -2.14 -13.05
CA ALA A 45 -1.27 -1.88 -13.79
C ALA A 45 -1.40 -0.89 -14.95
N SER A 46 -2.62 -0.45 -15.27
CA SER A 46 -2.91 0.64 -16.20
C SER A 46 -2.74 2.04 -15.58
N CYS A 47 -2.38 2.14 -14.30
CA CYS A 47 -2.19 3.41 -13.61
C CYS A 47 -0.70 3.78 -13.55
N ASP A 48 -0.38 5.03 -13.87
CA ASP A 48 0.98 5.54 -13.92
C ASP A 48 1.12 6.94 -13.29
N GLN A 49 2.35 7.31 -12.94
CA GLN A 49 2.73 8.63 -12.47
C GLN A 49 1.91 9.18 -11.29
N ASN A 50 1.22 8.33 -10.53
CA ASN A 50 0.50 8.77 -9.33
C ASN A 50 1.47 8.83 -8.15
N LEU A 51 1.28 9.84 -7.31
CA LEU A 51 2.08 10.07 -6.11
C LEU A 51 1.19 9.83 -4.88
N PHE A 52 1.59 8.90 -4.02
CA PHE A 52 0.98 8.71 -2.71
C PHE A 52 1.96 9.23 -1.67
N GLN A 53 1.68 10.43 -1.15
CA GLN A 53 2.55 11.11 -0.20
C GLN A 53 1.88 11.42 1.13
N ALA A 54 2.58 11.21 2.25
CA ALA A 54 2.12 11.63 3.57
C ALA A 54 0.70 11.13 3.91
N ASN A 55 0.36 9.89 3.54
CA ASN A 55 -0.91 9.28 3.90
C ASN A 55 -0.73 8.36 5.12
N ASN A 56 -1.80 8.13 5.86
CA ASN A 56 -1.86 7.16 6.95
C ASN A 56 -2.56 5.88 6.50
N PHE A 57 -1.87 4.74 6.53
CA PHE A 57 -2.45 3.41 6.32
C PHE A 57 -2.49 2.67 7.65
N ALA A 58 -3.69 2.44 8.19
CA ALA A 58 -3.87 1.82 9.50
C ALA A 58 -5.03 0.81 9.55
N GLY A 59 -4.77 -0.40 10.01
CA GLY A 59 -5.76 -1.46 10.21
C GLY A 59 -6.32 -2.05 8.91
N ASN A 60 -5.74 -1.73 7.75
CA ASN A 60 -6.21 -2.28 6.48
C ASN A 60 -5.81 -3.75 6.36
N THR A 61 -6.65 -4.58 5.74
CA THR A 61 -6.29 -5.99 5.49
C THR A 61 -5.14 -6.07 4.49
N PHE A 62 -5.29 -5.40 3.34
CA PHE A 62 -4.25 -5.18 2.35
C PHE A 62 -4.04 -3.68 2.18
N ASP A 63 -2.79 -3.22 2.21
CA ASP A 63 -2.50 -1.79 2.01
C ASP A 63 -2.65 -1.46 0.53
N ILE A 64 -1.90 -2.16 -0.33
CA ILE A 64 -2.01 -2.01 -1.78
C ILE A 64 -2.06 -3.39 -2.45
N SER A 65 -2.97 -3.58 -3.41
CA SER A 65 -2.93 -4.69 -4.36
C SER A 65 -2.82 -4.19 -5.80
N THR A 66 -2.24 -5.02 -6.67
CA THR A 66 -2.13 -4.79 -8.11
C THR A 66 -2.37 -6.08 -8.89
N ASN A 67 -2.77 -5.94 -10.16
CA ASN A 67 -2.99 -7.05 -11.09
C ASN A 67 -1.82 -7.26 -12.08
N GLY A 68 -0.74 -6.47 -12.00
CA GLY A 68 0.40 -6.58 -12.93
C GLY A 68 1.74 -6.12 -12.34
N ASN A 69 2.81 -6.31 -13.13
CA ASN A 69 4.20 -6.12 -12.68
C ASN A 69 4.76 -4.72 -12.90
N THR A 70 4.13 -3.88 -13.73
CA THR A 70 4.58 -2.52 -14.02
C THR A 70 3.68 -1.56 -13.27
N VAL A 71 4.22 -0.85 -12.30
CA VAL A 71 3.48 0.13 -11.51
C VAL A 71 4.39 1.34 -11.36
N LEU A 72 4.32 2.25 -12.33
CA LEU A 72 5.08 3.50 -12.36
C LEU A 72 4.49 4.53 -11.39
N ASN A 73 4.27 4.17 -10.13
CA ASN A 73 3.69 5.05 -9.11
C ASN A 73 4.66 5.22 -7.95
N GLU A 74 4.66 6.41 -7.36
CA GLU A 74 5.60 6.77 -6.30
C GLU A 74 4.91 6.70 -4.93
N LEU A 75 5.58 6.06 -3.97
CA LEU A 75 5.19 6.05 -2.57
C LEU A 75 6.23 6.82 -1.77
N LYS A 76 5.79 7.81 -1.01
CA LYS A 76 6.71 8.68 -0.29
C LYS A 76 6.17 9.14 1.05
N ASP A 77 7.02 9.11 2.08
CA ASP A 77 6.70 9.64 3.41
C ASP A 77 5.36 9.12 3.96
N ASN A 78 4.90 7.91 3.63
CA ASN A 78 3.63 7.42 4.16
C ASN A 78 3.85 6.74 5.52
N TYR A 79 2.83 6.80 6.38
CA TYR A 79 2.76 5.99 7.59
C TYR A 79 2.07 4.66 7.30
N TRP A 80 2.68 3.57 7.75
CA TRP A 80 2.15 2.22 7.62
C TRP A 80 2.14 1.54 8.99
N ASP A 81 0.98 1.12 9.46
CA ASP A 81 0.85 0.44 10.76
C ASP A 81 1.60 -0.89 10.85
N LYS A 82 1.82 -1.56 9.71
CA LYS A 82 2.59 -2.80 9.57
C LYS A 82 4.09 -2.58 9.35
N TYR A 83 4.57 -1.34 9.33
CA TYR A 83 6.01 -1.08 9.21
C TYR A 83 6.74 -1.49 10.50
N GLU A 84 7.66 -2.45 10.38
CA GLU A 84 8.44 -3.03 11.49
C GLU A 84 9.92 -2.61 11.47
N GLY A 85 10.29 -1.65 10.63
CA GLY A 85 11.67 -1.17 10.56
C GLY A 85 12.04 -0.28 11.74
N TYR A 86 13.26 0.25 11.69
CA TYR A 86 13.86 1.03 12.79
C TYR A 86 14.31 2.41 12.31
N ASP A 87 14.57 3.29 13.27
CA ASP A 87 15.07 4.65 13.08
C ASP A 87 16.26 4.86 14.04
N LEU A 88 17.47 4.62 13.53
CA LEU A 88 18.73 4.74 14.28
C LEU A 88 19.18 6.20 14.41
N ASN A 89 18.91 7.02 13.39
CA ASN A 89 19.33 8.42 13.33
C ASN A 89 18.38 9.37 14.10
N LYS A 90 17.20 8.87 14.50
CA LYS A 90 16.14 9.53 15.28
C LYS A 90 15.44 10.68 14.55
N ASP A 91 15.35 10.63 13.23
CA ASP A 91 14.66 11.65 12.41
C ASP A 91 13.15 11.41 12.22
N LYS A 92 12.62 10.33 12.80
CA LYS A 92 11.22 9.87 12.68
C LYS A 92 10.86 9.36 11.26
N ILE A 93 11.85 8.99 10.47
CA ILE A 93 11.74 8.28 9.21
C ILE A 93 12.40 6.91 9.42
N GLY A 94 11.84 5.88 8.81
CA GLY A 94 12.39 4.54 8.87
C GLY A 94 13.62 4.39 7.99
N ASP A 95 14.68 3.79 8.53
CA ASP A 95 15.94 3.52 7.81
C ASP A 95 15.84 2.36 6.79
N VAL A 96 14.73 1.60 6.81
CA VAL A 96 14.50 0.46 5.93
C VAL A 96 13.29 0.73 5.04
N PRO A 97 13.36 0.47 3.72
CA PRO A 97 12.22 0.70 2.84
C PRO A 97 11.03 -0.23 3.14
N TYR A 98 9.82 0.28 2.99
CA TYR A 98 8.58 -0.48 3.15
C TYR A 98 8.00 -0.93 1.79
N ARG A 99 7.49 -2.16 1.73
CA ARG A 99 6.82 -2.75 0.56
C ARG A 99 5.36 -3.03 0.92
N PRO A 100 4.40 -2.19 0.50
CA PRO A 100 2.99 -2.34 0.89
C PRO A 100 2.22 -3.39 0.09
N ILE A 101 2.81 -3.92 -0.99
CA ILE A 101 2.20 -4.99 -1.78
C ILE A 101 2.59 -6.33 -1.18
N ASN A 102 1.56 -7.11 -0.80
CA ASN A 102 1.70 -8.46 -0.28
C ASN A 102 1.43 -9.48 -1.40
N LEU A 103 2.27 -10.50 -1.54
CA LEU A 103 2.13 -11.57 -2.54
C LEU A 103 0.76 -12.26 -2.52
N TYR A 104 0.20 -12.51 -1.34
CA TYR A 104 -1.12 -13.10 -1.20
C TYR A 104 -2.23 -12.18 -1.72
N SER A 105 -2.07 -10.86 -1.64
CA SER A 105 -3.02 -9.93 -2.28
C SER A 105 -3.11 -10.17 -3.79
N VAL A 106 -1.99 -10.47 -4.45
CA VAL A 106 -1.92 -10.81 -5.88
C VAL A 106 -2.61 -12.15 -6.16
N ILE A 107 -2.47 -13.13 -5.27
CA ILE A 107 -3.19 -14.41 -5.37
C ILE A 107 -4.69 -14.18 -5.26
N VAL A 108 -5.15 -13.34 -4.33
CA VAL A 108 -6.56 -13.01 -4.16
C VAL A 108 -7.13 -12.28 -5.38
N GLU A 109 -6.36 -11.38 -6.02
CA GLU A 109 -6.82 -10.75 -7.27
C GLU A 109 -6.99 -11.77 -8.41
N LYS A 110 -6.11 -12.78 -8.51
CA LYS A 110 -6.21 -13.83 -9.55
C LYS A 110 -7.27 -14.88 -9.23
N ILE A 111 -7.45 -15.21 -7.95
CA ILE A 111 -8.35 -16.24 -7.46
C ILE A 111 -9.17 -15.65 -6.29
N PRO A 112 -10.28 -14.94 -6.56
CA PRO A 112 -11.05 -14.25 -5.52
C PRO A 112 -11.52 -15.14 -4.36
N ALA A 113 -11.87 -16.40 -4.66
CA ALA A 113 -12.30 -17.37 -3.65
C ALA A 113 -11.22 -17.68 -2.60
N SER A 114 -9.95 -17.45 -2.92
CA SER A 114 -8.84 -17.71 -2.00
C SER A 114 -8.88 -16.82 -0.76
N VAL A 115 -9.58 -15.67 -0.79
CA VAL A 115 -9.71 -14.71 0.34
C VAL A 115 -10.18 -15.38 1.65
N MET A 116 -10.93 -16.48 1.55
CA MET A 116 -11.36 -17.28 2.70
C MET A 116 -10.18 -17.81 3.54
N LEU A 117 -8.99 -17.91 2.94
CA LEU A 117 -7.78 -18.43 3.56
C LEU A 117 -6.90 -17.34 4.20
N TRP A 118 -7.29 -16.06 4.16
CA TRP A 118 -6.45 -14.95 4.63
C TRP A 118 -5.98 -15.11 6.08
N ARG A 119 -6.82 -15.66 6.96
CA ARG A 119 -6.50 -15.92 8.37
C ARG A 119 -5.87 -17.30 8.61
N SER A 120 -5.48 -18.01 7.56
CA SER A 120 -4.86 -19.33 7.69
C SER A 120 -3.36 -19.20 7.97
N PHE A 121 -2.82 -20.21 8.66
CA PHE A 121 -1.39 -20.31 8.92
C PHE A 121 -0.53 -20.32 7.64
N MET A 122 -1.07 -20.85 6.54
CA MET A 122 -0.40 -20.88 5.24
C MET A 122 -0.10 -19.48 4.72
N VAL A 123 -1.03 -18.54 4.89
CA VAL A 123 -0.84 -17.14 4.46
C VAL A 123 0.22 -16.46 5.32
N THR A 124 0.19 -16.67 6.64
CA THR A 124 1.23 -16.14 7.54
C THR A 124 2.62 -16.67 7.19
N LEU A 125 2.74 -17.94 6.77
CA LEU A 125 4.00 -18.49 6.30
C LEU A 125 4.46 -17.84 5.00
N LEU A 126 3.53 -17.65 4.04
CA LEU A 126 3.82 -17.01 2.77
C LEU A 126 4.33 -15.57 2.95
N ASP A 127 3.67 -14.78 3.80
CA ASP A 127 4.07 -13.41 4.13
C ASP A 127 5.49 -13.34 4.72
N ARG A 128 5.86 -14.33 5.55
CA ARG A 128 7.23 -14.42 6.10
C ARG A 128 8.25 -14.82 5.05
N MET A 129 7.90 -15.69 4.11
CA MET A 129 8.78 -16.08 3.00
C MET A 129 9.04 -14.92 2.05
N GLU A 130 8.05 -14.06 1.78
CA GLU A 130 8.20 -12.86 0.95
C GLU A 130 9.26 -11.90 1.51
N LYS A 131 9.36 -11.75 2.84
CA LYS A 131 10.42 -10.97 3.50
C LYS A 131 11.83 -11.55 3.29
N ILE A 132 11.96 -12.84 2.99
CA ILE A 132 13.25 -13.54 2.83
C ILE A 132 13.64 -13.66 1.35
N LEU A 133 12.66 -13.80 0.46
CA LEU A 133 12.85 -13.96 -0.99
C LEU A 133 12.05 -12.87 -1.74
N PRO A 134 12.56 -11.64 -1.85
CA PRO A 134 11.88 -10.52 -2.50
C PRO A 134 11.93 -10.62 -4.03
N THR A 135 11.57 -11.77 -4.62
CA THR A 135 11.72 -12.04 -6.06
C THR A 135 10.44 -11.86 -6.87
N MET A 136 9.31 -11.49 -6.24
CA MET A 136 7.98 -11.50 -6.87
C MET A 136 7.15 -10.21 -6.69
N THR A 137 7.58 -9.29 -5.82
CA THR A 137 6.93 -7.97 -5.65
C THR A 137 7.51 -7.00 -6.68
N PRO A 138 6.70 -6.20 -7.40
CA PRO A 138 7.24 -5.19 -8.31
C PRO A 138 8.24 -4.29 -7.59
N ASP A 139 9.49 -4.22 -8.07
CA ASP A 139 10.57 -3.44 -7.46
C ASP A 139 10.22 -1.94 -7.35
N GLU A 140 9.20 -1.47 -8.07
CA GLU A 140 8.87 -0.05 -8.22
C GLU A 140 7.89 0.49 -7.17
N MET A 141 7.21 -0.37 -6.41
CA MET A 141 6.23 0.04 -5.38
C MET A 141 6.81 -0.07 -3.97
N ILE A 142 7.83 0.75 -3.72
CA ILE A 142 8.56 0.80 -2.44
C ILE A 142 8.48 2.23 -1.88
N ASP A 143 8.12 2.35 -0.60
CA ASP A 143 8.32 3.60 0.14
C ASP A 143 9.71 3.58 0.78
N HIS A 144 10.61 4.43 0.30
CA HIS A 144 11.98 4.54 0.82
C HIS A 144 12.09 5.38 2.10
N SER A 145 11.00 6.01 2.51
CA SER A 145 10.94 7.01 3.57
C SER A 145 9.73 6.80 4.51
N PRO A 146 9.43 5.55 4.94
CA PRO A 146 8.22 5.31 5.71
C PRO A 146 8.27 6.08 7.04
N LYS A 147 7.15 6.66 7.46
CA LYS A 147 7.10 7.41 8.72
C LYS A 147 6.97 6.48 9.92
N MET A 148 7.70 6.82 10.98
CA MET A 148 7.65 6.08 12.25
C MET A 148 6.35 6.31 13.04
N ARG A 149 5.60 7.36 12.72
CA ARG A 149 4.38 7.75 13.43
C ARG A 149 3.32 8.23 12.45
N PRO A 150 2.04 8.01 12.76
CA PRO A 150 0.95 8.54 11.95
C PRO A 150 0.99 10.07 11.95
N TYR A 151 0.57 10.64 10.84
CA TYR A 151 0.27 12.06 10.73
C TYR A 151 -0.99 12.40 11.52
N ASP A 152 -0.99 13.60 12.10
CA ASP A 152 -2.16 14.20 12.73
C ASP A 152 -2.71 15.27 11.80
N PHE A 153 -3.85 14.98 11.15
CA PHE A 153 -4.46 15.89 10.17
C PHE A 153 -5.49 16.84 10.79
N GLY A 154 -5.69 16.81 12.12
CA GLY A 154 -6.66 17.65 12.84
C GLY A 154 -8.06 17.06 12.93
#